data_AF-A0A9P6APR4-F1
#
_entry.id   AF-A0A9P6APR4-F1
#
_cell.length_a   1.000
_cell.length_b   1.000
_cell.length_c   1.000
_cell.angle_alpha   90.00
_cell.angle_beta   90.00
_cell.angle_gamma   90.00
#
_symmetry.space_group_name_H-M   'P 1'
#
loop_
_entity.id
_entity.type
_entity.pdbx_description
1 polymer ?
#
loop_
_entity_poly.entity_id
_entity_poly.type
_entity_poly.pdbx_seq_one_letter_code
_entity_poly.pdbx_strand_id
1 'polypeptide(L)'
;MMVSAGPFVFFLAIISIVAASPIDRRDVPTSICTTIASGTLRTTNGHNVHFVDDTLTFGSAPLAVEFQSCQPNFGRYDGQDGRPIGGHIYVPSTKKCLTIASGAPIPFTVSQQPCETVDDSRQTFSNFIKQSDDKIYYVGNTQVDGSTIFHGDVCPSGYFGPVSSATSGTAALHCVNDPHVVGFNI
;
A
#
# COMPACT_ATOMS: atom_id res chain seq x y z
N MET A 1 -35.09 -72.38 16.53
CA MET A 1 -35.36 -71.06 15.93
C MET A 1 -35.71 -70.11 17.06
N MET A 2 -34.81 -69.20 17.41
CA MET A 2 -35.01 -68.15 18.41
C MET A 2 -34.57 -66.85 17.75
N VAL A 3 -35.50 -65.92 17.55
CA VAL A 3 -35.27 -64.59 16.98
C VAL A 3 -34.96 -63.66 18.14
N SER A 4 -33.73 -63.14 18.20
CA SER A 4 -33.27 -62.18 19.21
C SER A 4 -33.45 -60.76 18.67
N ALA A 5 -34.17 -59.92 19.44
CA ALA A 5 -34.44 -58.52 19.14
C ALA A 5 -33.28 -57.62 19.58
N GLY A 6 -32.83 -56.73 18.69
CA GLY A 6 -31.74 -55.79 18.96
C GLY A 6 -32.19 -54.53 19.71
N PRO A 7 -31.27 -53.76 20.32
CA PRO A 7 -31.55 -52.42 20.79
C PRO A 7 -31.16 -51.38 19.73
N PHE A 8 -32.15 -50.61 19.27
CA PHE A 8 -31.97 -49.40 18.47
C PHE A 8 -31.56 -48.26 19.43
N VAL A 9 -30.28 -47.90 19.43
CA VAL A 9 -29.79 -46.73 20.18
C VAL A 9 -29.97 -45.49 19.31
N PHE A 10 -30.97 -44.67 19.65
CA PHE A 10 -31.20 -43.36 19.03
C PHE A 10 -30.22 -42.34 19.63
N PHE A 11 -29.15 -42.00 18.91
CA PHE A 11 -28.27 -40.88 19.24
C PHE A 11 -28.96 -39.56 18.84
N LEU A 12 -29.46 -38.79 19.80
CA LEU A 12 -29.88 -37.41 19.58
C LEU A 12 -28.62 -36.53 19.45
N ALA A 13 -28.27 -36.13 18.23
CA ALA A 13 -27.24 -35.13 17.98
C ALA A 13 -27.82 -33.72 18.23
N ILE A 14 -27.38 -33.08 19.31
CA ILE A 14 -27.68 -31.67 19.60
C ILE A 14 -26.78 -30.82 18.71
N ILE A 15 -27.29 -30.40 17.55
CA ILE A 15 -26.61 -29.44 16.68
C ILE A 15 -26.70 -28.07 17.34
N SER A 16 -25.64 -27.68 18.04
CA SER A 16 -25.49 -26.32 18.57
C SER A 16 -25.19 -25.39 17.39
N ILE A 17 -26.23 -24.73 16.87
CA ILE A 17 -26.07 -23.66 15.89
C ILE A 17 -25.57 -22.44 16.67
N VAL A 18 -24.25 -22.30 16.78
CA VAL A 18 -23.66 -21.04 17.24
C VAL A 18 -23.92 -20.04 16.13
N ALA A 19 -24.97 -19.23 16.29
CA ALA A 19 -25.19 -18.07 15.44
C ALA A 19 -24.02 -17.13 15.68
N ALA A 20 -23.03 -17.14 14.77
CA ALA A 20 -22.00 -16.13 14.73
C ALA A 20 -22.71 -14.80 14.51
N SER A 21 -22.77 -13.97 15.54
CA SER A 21 -23.22 -12.58 15.42
C SER A 21 -22.38 -11.96 14.30
N PRO A 22 -22.98 -11.30 13.29
CA PRO A 22 -22.20 -10.53 12.35
C PRO A 22 -21.36 -9.54 13.16
N ILE A 23 -20.03 -9.57 12.99
CA ILE A 23 -19.14 -8.57 13.55
C ILE A 23 -19.46 -7.28 12.78
N ASP A 24 -20.46 -6.56 13.27
CA ASP A 24 -20.98 -5.34 12.68
C ASP A 24 -20.00 -4.23 13.06
N ARG A 25 -19.00 -4.03 12.20
CA ARG A 25 -17.87 -3.08 12.33
C ARG A 25 -16.98 -3.27 13.58
N ARG A 26 -15.69 -3.54 13.35
CA ARG A 26 -14.68 -3.12 14.33
C ARG A 26 -14.65 -1.59 14.32
N ASP A 27 -14.61 -0.98 15.51
CA ASP A 27 -14.41 0.46 15.68
C ASP A 27 -12.95 0.76 15.34
N VAL A 28 -12.71 1.26 14.14
CA VAL A 28 -11.36 1.59 13.67
C VAL A 28 -11.35 3.02 13.10
N PRO A 29 -10.37 3.86 13.47
CA PRO A 29 -10.45 5.30 13.20
C PRO A 29 -10.38 5.63 11.72
N THR A 30 -11.31 6.45 11.23
CA THR A 30 -11.20 7.00 9.86
C THR A 30 -9.94 7.86 9.74
N SER A 31 -9.16 7.65 8.67
CA SER A 31 -7.96 8.44 8.43
C SER A 31 -8.27 9.69 7.59
N ILE A 32 -7.78 10.84 8.05
CA ILE A 32 -7.93 12.13 7.37
C ILE A 32 -6.58 12.48 6.72
N CYS A 33 -6.56 12.56 5.40
CA CYS A 33 -5.37 12.91 4.63
C CYS A 33 -5.32 14.43 4.35
N THR A 34 -4.15 15.03 4.58
CA THR A 34 -3.87 16.44 4.31
C THR A 34 -2.69 16.56 3.35
N THR A 35 -2.85 17.37 2.31
CA THR A 35 -1.80 17.65 1.34
C THR A 35 -0.67 18.46 1.99
N ILE A 36 0.56 17.94 1.90
CA ILE A 36 1.76 18.62 2.40
C ILE A 36 2.73 19.01 1.28
N ALA A 37 2.58 18.45 0.08
CA ALA A 37 3.28 18.89 -1.13
C ALA A 37 2.41 18.66 -2.37
N SER A 38 2.54 19.52 -3.37
CA SER A 38 1.82 19.43 -4.65
C SER A 38 2.74 19.83 -5.79
N GLY A 39 2.65 19.14 -6.93
CA GLY A 39 3.58 19.38 -8.03
C GLY A 39 3.50 18.31 -9.12
N THR A 40 4.60 18.15 -9.86
CA THR A 40 4.69 17.15 -10.93
C THR A 40 5.55 15.99 -10.46
N LEU A 41 4.99 14.78 -10.48
CA LEU A 41 5.75 13.59 -10.13
C LEU A 41 6.86 13.34 -11.15
N ARG A 42 8.09 13.33 -10.66
CA ARG A 42 9.30 13.07 -11.45
C ARG A 42 10.23 12.16 -10.67
N THR A 43 11.17 11.53 -11.36
CA THR A 43 12.35 10.98 -10.67
C THR A 43 13.26 12.12 -10.23
N THR A 44 14.10 11.91 -9.23
CA THR A 44 15.06 12.95 -8.79
C THR A 44 16.06 13.37 -9.88
N ASN A 45 16.19 12.59 -10.97
CA ASN A 45 16.97 12.96 -12.15
C ASN A 45 16.20 13.81 -13.17
N GLY A 46 14.94 14.15 -12.87
CA GLY A 46 14.10 15.05 -13.65
C GLY A 46 13.24 14.38 -14.72
N HIS A 47 13.19 13.05 -14.79
CA HIS A 47 12.35 12.35 -15.77
C HIS A 47 10.88 12.33 -15.33
N ASN A 48 9.98 12.76 -16.21
CA ASN A 48 8.54 12.67 -15.94
C ASN A 48 8.07 11.21 -15.99
N VAL A 49 7.03 10.95 -15.21
CA VAL A 49 6.25 9.71 -15.26
C VAL A 49 4.77 10.07 -15.45
N HIS A 50 4.02 9.15 -16.04
CA HIS A 50 2.58 9.28 -16.26
C HIS A 50 1.94 7.89 -16.30
N PHE A 51 0.61 7.81 -16.31
CA PHE A 51 -0.09 6.54 -16.43
C PHE A 51 -0.41 6.21 -17.90
N VAL A 52 -0.10 4.97 -18.29
CA VAL A 52 -0.53 4.33 -19.54
C VAL A 52 -1.16 3.00 -19.13
N ASP A 53 -2.44 2.78 -19.48
CA ASP A 53 -3.18 1.57 -19.11
C ASP A 53 -3.05 1.20 -17.61
N ASP A 54 -3.32 2.18 -16.73
CA ASP A 54 -3.17 2.09 -15.26
C ASP A 54 -1.76 1.74 -14.76
N THR A 55 -0.74 1.78 -15.62
CA THR A 55 0.65 1.48 -15.27
C THR A 55 1.51 2.75 -15.31
N LEU A 56 2.23 3.03 -14.23
CA LEU A 56 3.17 4.16 -14.19
C LEU A 56 4.32 3.92 -15.16
N THR A 57 4.54 4.87 -16.06
CA THR A 57 5.41 4.74 -17.23
C THR A 57 6.23 6.02 -17.39
N PHE A 58 7.51 5.88 -17.74
CA PHE A 58 8.36 7.01 -18.10
C PHE A 58 7.90 7.66 -19.41
N GLY A 59 7.91 8.98 -19.46
CA GLY A 59 7.57 9.70 -20.69
C GLY A 59 7.75 11.20 -20.57
N SER A 60 7.25 11.94 -21.55
CA SER A 60 7.32 13.41 -21.56
C SER A 60 6.14 14.08 -20.87
N ALA A 61 5.00 13.39 -20.74
CA ALA A 61 3.79 13.93 -20.14
C ALA A 61 3.97 14.14 -18.62
N PRO A 62 3.68 15.34 -18.09
CA PRO A 62 3.73 15.58 -16.65
C PRO A 62 2.53 14.92 -15.95
N LEU A 63 2.77 14.30 -14.79
CA LEU A 63 1.71 13.81 -13.90
C LEU A 63 1.62 14.73 -12.68
N ALA A 64 0.54 15.50 -12.60
CA ALA A 64 0.26 16.31 -11.42
C ALA A 64 -0.16 15.42 -10.25
N VAL A 65 0.45 15.62 -9.09
CA VAL A 65 0.21 14.83 -7.88
C VAL A 65 0.25 15.68 -6.61
N GLU A 66 -0.25 15.10 -5.53
CA GLU A 66 -0.15 15.61 -4.18
C GLU A 66 0.43 14.53 -3.27
N PHE A 67 1.43 14.88 -2.45
CA PHE A 67 1.81 14.02 -1.32
C PHE A 67 0.94 14.37 -0.12
N GLN A 68 0.13 13.42 0.32
CA GLN A 68 -0.82 13.60 1.40
C GLN A 68 -0.41 12.75 2.59
N SER A 69 -0.19 13.38 3.76
CA SER A 69 0.01 12.66 5.01
C SER A 69 -1.33 12.45 5.70
N CYS A 70 -1.57 11.28 6.28
CA CYS A 70 -2.87 10.90 6.83
C CYS A 70 -2.80 10.65 8.35
N GLN A 71 -3.89 11.00 9.06
CA GLN A 71 -4.02 10.83 10.51
C GLN A 71 -5.30 10.04 10.86
N PRO A 72 -5.20 8.92 11.61
CA PRO A 72 -3.95 8.37 12.16
C PRO A 72 -3.02 7.84 11.06
N ASN A 73 -1.71 7.96 11.28
CA ASN A 73 -0.69 7.43 10.39
C ASN A 73 -0.43 5.96 10.74
N PHE A 74 -1.12 5.05 10.05
CA PHE A 74 -0.95 3.62 10.27
C PHE A 74 0.46 3.12 9.93
N GLY A 75 1.16 3.77 9.00
CA GLY A 75 2.56 3.44 8.70
C GLY A 75 3.56 3.79 9.81
N ARG A 76 3.14 4.55 10.84
CA ARG A 76 3.99 5.03 11.94
C ARG A 76 5.21 5.86 11.49
N TYR A 77 5.07 6.54 10.34
CA TYR A 77 6.05 7.48 9.81
C TYR A 77 5.57 8.92 10.06
N ASP A 78 5.64 9.38 11.30
CA ASP A 78 4.99 10.63 11.74
C ASP A 78 5.79 11.92 11.48
N GLY A 79 7.02 11.82 10.96
CA GLY A 79 7.86 12.98 10.67
C GLY A 79 8.50 13.67 11.88
N GLN A 80 8.44 13.07 13.09
CA GLN A 80 9.05 13.68 14.27
C GLN A 80 10.58 13.52 14.26
N ASP A 81 11.31 14.50 14.81
CA ASP A 81 12.78 14.45 14.97
C ASP A 81 13.56 14.17 13.68
N GLY A 82 13.11 14.72 12.54
CA GLY A 82 13.75 14.55 11.25
C GLY A 82 13.52 13.17 10.61
N ARG A 83 12.59 12.37 11.16
CA ARG A 83 12.14 11.11 10.56
C ARG A 83 11.35 11.36 9.27
N PRO A 84 11.26 10.36 8.39
CA PRO A 84 10.41 10.45 7.22
C PRO A 84 8.92 10.62 7.58
N ILE A 85 8.20 11.33 6.71
CA ILE A 85 6.75 11.49 6.80
C ILE A 85 6.08 10.48 5.86
N GLY A 86 5.20 9.64 6.39
CA GLY A 86 4.39 8.70 5.63
C GLY A 86 3.14 9.33 5.05
N GLY A 87 2.72 8.79 3.91
CA GLY A 87 1.55 9.27 3.19
C GLY A 87 1.27 8.52 1.90
N HIS A 88 0.35 9.09 1.12
CA HIS A 88 -0.01 8.62 -0.21
C HIS A 88 0.40 9.65 -1.26
N ILE A 89 0.66 9.19 -2.48
CA ILE A 89 0.75 10.06 -3.65
C ILE A 89 -0.61 10.06 -4.34
N TYR A 90 -1.38 11.13 -4.15
CA TYR A 90 -2.69 11.33 -4.73
C TYR A 90 -2.58 11.95 -6.12
N VAL A 91 -3.43 11.49 -7.05
CA VAL A 91 -3.53 11.99 -8.43
C VAL A 91 -4.87 12.71 -8.60
N PRO A 92 -4.90 14.06 -8.55
CA PRO A 92 -6.14 14.82 -8.56
C PRO A 92 -7.03 14.59 -9.78
N SER A 93 -6.43 14.36 -10.95
CA SER A 93 -7.18 14.17 -12.20
C SER A 93 -8.04 12.91 -12.21
N THR A 94 -7.59 11.84 -11.56
CA THR A 94 -8.31 10.56 -11.48
C THR A 94 -8.93 10.30 -10.11
N LYS A 95 -8.64 11.14 -9.11
CA LYS A 95 -9.07 10.96 -7.71
C LYS A 95 -8.63 9.61 -7.14
N LYS A 96 -7.45 9.14 -7.54
CA LYS A 96 -6.86 7.88 -7.12
C LYS A 96 -5.48 8.12 -6.48
N CYS A 97 -5.01 7.14 -5.72
CA CYS A 97 -3.67 7.13 -5.15
C CYS A 97 -2.79 6.14 -5.93
N LEU A 98 -1.49 6.43 -5.97
CA LEU A 98 -0.50 5.44 -6.40
C LEU A 98 -0.52 4.25 -5.43
N THR A 99 -0.42 3.05 -5.96
CA THR A 99 -0.43 1.81 -5.18
C THR A 99 0.47 0.74 -5.78
N ILE A 100 0.78 -0.26 -4.96
CA ILE A 100 1.38 -1.51 -5.37
C ILE A 100 0.49 -2.64 -4.89
N ALA A 101 0.11 -3.53 -5.81
CA ALA A 101 -0.74 -4.67 -5.48
C ALA A 101 -0.08 -5.55 -4.40
N SER A 102 -0.90 -6.03 -3.46
CA SER A 102 -0.44 -6.95 -2.42
C SER A 102 0.15 -8.22 -3.06
N GLY A 103 1.35 -8.59 -2.65
CA GLY A 103 2.06 -9.75 -3.21
C GLY A 103 2.63 -9.54 -4.62
N ALA A 104 2.67 -8.31 -5.13
CA ALA A 104 3.32 -8.02 -6.40
C ALA A 104 4.79 -8.50 -6.38
N PRO A 105 5.31 -9.08 -7.47
CA PRO A 105 6.73 -9.42 -7.57
C PRO A 105 7.57 -8.15 -7.68
N ILE A 106 8.86 -8.27 -7.34
CA ILE A 106 9.87 -7.22 -7.55
C ILE A 106 10.48 -7.42 -8.95
N PRO A 107 10.70 -6.35 -9.74
CA PRO A 107 10.40 -4.96 -9.44
C PRO A 107 8.91 -4.64 -9.46
N PHE A 108 8.47 -3.76 -8.55
CA PHE A 108 7.05 -3.49 -8.36
C PHE A 108 6.50 -2.59 -9.46
N THR A 109 5.41 -3.03 -10.10
CA THR A 109 4.63 -2.15 -10.96
C THR A 109 3.75 -1.24 -10.11
N VAL A 110 3.83 0.07 -10.36
CA VAL A 110 2.97 1.07 -9.71
C VAL A 110 1.72 1.27 -10.55
N SER A 111 0.57 1.19 -9.90
CA SER A 111 -0.74 1.45 -10.51
C SER A 111 -1.53 2.51 -9.74
N GLN A 112 -2.79 2.71 -10.11
CA GLN A 112 -3.71 3.59 -9.39
C GLN A 112 -4.90 2.83 -8.80
N GLN A 113 -5.26 3.14 -7.56
CA GLN A 113 -6.49 2.67 -6.95
C GLN A 113 -7.20 3.81 -6.21
N PRO A 114 -8.51 3.71 -5.93
CA PRO A 114 -9.17 4.64 -5.02
C PRO A 114 -8.37 4.78 -3.73
N CYS A 115 -8.18 6.00 -3.23
CA CYS A 115 -7.46 6.20 -1.98
C CYS A 115 -8.24 5.58 -0.83
N GLU A 116 -7.66 4.58 -0.18
CA GLU A 116 -8.20 3.99 1.04
C GLU A 116 -8.11 5.05 2.15
N THR A 117 -9.27 5.60 2.51
CA THR A 117 -9.44 6.61 3.57
C THR A 117 -10.40 6.12 4.66
N VAL A 118 -11.12 5.02 4.40
CA VAL A 118 -12.11 4.43 5.32
C VAL A 118 -11.48 3.23 5.96
N ASP A 119 -11.19 3.28 7.25
CA ASP A 119 -10.54 2.20 7.96
C ASP A 119 -11.47 0.97 8.11
N ASP A 120 -11.09 -0.13 7.46
CA ASP A 120 -11.61 -1.44 7.79
C ASP A 120 -10.44 -2.42 7.98
N SER A 121 -10.65 -3.42 8.85
CA SER A 121 -9.59 -4.35 9.25
C SER A 121 -9.08 -5.29 8.14
N ARG A 122 -9.53 -5.10 6.89
CA ARG A 122 -9.08 -5.84 5.71
C ARG A 122 -8.21 -4.99 4.79
N GLN A 123 -8.10 -3.69 5.05
CA GLN A 123 -7.36 -2.75 4.22
C GLN A 123 -5.85 -2.82 4.45
N THR A 124 -5.14 -2.48 3.37
CA THR A 124 -3.68 -2.55 3.29
C THR A 124 -3.19 -1.23 2.74
N PHE A 125 -2.50 -0.46 3.57
CA PHE A 125 -2.08 0.90 3.22
C PHE A 125 -0.73 0.85 2.49
N SER A 126 -0.70 1.32 1.24
CA SER A 126 0.55 1.53 0.51
C SER A 126 1.29 2.74 1.05
N ASN A 127 2.44 2.50 1.66
CA ASN A 127 3.22 3.55 2.31
C ASN A 127 4.24 4.10 1.33
N PHE A 128 4.03 5.35 0.95
CA PHE A 128 5.10 6.21 0.48
C PHE A 128 5.60 7.04 1.65
N ILE A 129 6.91 7.24 1.70
CA ILE A 129 7.52 8.17 2.65
C ILE A 129 8.18 9.30 1.91
N LYS A 130 8.13 10.49 2.48
CA LYS A 130 8.93 11.64 2.09
C LYS A 130 10.07 11.79 3.09
N GLN A 131 11.31 11.67 2.62
CA GLN A 131 12.51 11.87 3.43
C GLN A 131 12.80 13.37 3.64
N SER A 132 13.77 13.67 4.51
CA SER A 132 14.20 15.03 4.83
C SER A 132 14.87 15.77 3.65
N ASP A 133 15.32 15.04 2.64
CA ASP A 133 15.88 15.57 1.39
C ASP A 133 14.83 15.69 0.26
N ASP A 134 13.54 15.69 0.63
CA ASP A 134 12.36 15.76 -0.25
C ASP A 134 12.19 14.58 -1.22
N LYS A 135 13.02 13.54 -1.12
CA LYS A 135 12.86 12.34 -1.93
C LYS A 135 11.75 11.47 -1.39
N ILE A 136 10.97 10.91 -2.32
CA ILE A 136 9.84 10.05 -2.02
C ILE A 136 10.15 8.62 -2.45
N TYR A 137 9.93 7.68 -1.53
CA TYR A 137 10.15 6.25 -1.76
C TYR A 137 8.96 5.43 -1.31
N TYR A 138 8.77 4.28 -1.93
CA TYR A 138 7.88 3.26 -1.41
C TYR A 138 8.58 2.42 -0.35
N VAL A 139 7.90 2.10 0.75
CA VAL A 139 8.47 1.32 1.87
C VAL A 139 7.70 0.05 2.19
N GLY A 140 6.77 -0.33 1.32
CA GLY A 140 5.90 -1.46 1.55
C GLY A 140 4.50 -1.05 1.98
N ASN A 141 3.76 -2.07 2.38
CA ASN A 141 2.38 -1.93 2.78
C ASN A 141 2.27 -2.08 4.31
N THR A 142 1.26 -1.51 4.95
CA THR A 142 0.98 -1.70 6.39
C THR A 142 -0.45 -2.12 6.62
N GLN A 143 -0.66 -2.88 7.69
CA GLN A 143 -2.00 -3.11 8.24
C GLN A 143 -2.41 -1.94 9.14
N VAL A 144 -3.68 -1.93 9.54
CA VAL A 144 -4.25 -0.92 10.42
C VAL A 144 -3.61 -0.87 11.81
N ASP A 145 -3.07 -1.98 12.34
CA ASP A 145 -2.33 -1.98 13.60
C ASP A 145 -0.92 -1.36 13.46
N GLY A 146 -0.56 -0.95 12.24
CA GLY A 146 0.74 -0.44 11.84
C GLY A 146 1.83 -1.50 11.75
N SER A 147 1.47 -2.78 11.79
CA SER A 147 2.38 -3.84 11.38
C SER A 147 2.70 -3.68 9.90
N THR A 148 3.98 -3.66 9.59
CA THR A 148 4.46 -3.55 8.22
C THR A 148 4.39 -4.90 7.52
N ILE A 149 3.70 -4.95 6.39
CA ILE A 149 3.85 -5.99 5.38
C ILE A 149 5.11 -5.61 4.58
N PHE A 150 6.25 -5.96 5.17
CA PHE A 150 7.57 -5.53 4.72
C PHE A 150 8.21 -6.59 3.82
N HIS A 151 8.81 -6.16 2.71
CA HIS A 151 9.64 -7.02 1.84
C HIS A 151 11.13 -6.93 2.23
N GLY A 152 11.44 -6.91 3.53
CA GLY A 152 12.78 -6.65 4.07
C GLY A 152 13.84 -7.63 3.63
N ASP A 153 13.46 -8.89 3.48
CA ASP A 153 14.34 -9.95 2.99
C ASP A 153 14.83 -9.67 1.55
N VAL A 154 14.07 -8.86 0.80
CA VAL A 154 14.40 -8.54 -0.61
C VAL A 154 15.08 -7.17 -0.74
N CYS A 155 14.81 -6.24 0.17
CA CYS A 155 15.49 -4.95 0.20
C CYS A 155 15.95 -4.57 1.61
N PRO A 156 17.21 -4.86 1.97
CA PRO A 156 17.76 -4.56 3.30
C PRO A 156 17.63 -3.11 3.77
N SER A 157 17.62 -2.13 2.86
CA SER A 157 17.41 -0.72 3.21
C SER A 157 15.94 -0.36 3.39
N GLY A 158 15.02 -1.18 2.88
CA GLY A 158 13.57 -1.02 3.05
C GLY A 158 12.90 -0.03 2.11
N TYR A 159 13.65 0.66 1.25
CA TYR A 159 13.07 1.62 0.31
C TYR A 159 13.11 1.10 -1.13
N PHE A 160 12.14 1.55 -1.93
CA PHE A 160 12.01 1.22 -3.34
C PHE A 160 11.74 2.49 -4.16
N GLY A 161 12.36 2.56 -5.33
CA GLY A 161 12.24 3.69 -6.23
C GLY A 161 12.50 3.33 -7.69
N PRO A 162 12.25 4.26 -8.63
CA PRO A 162 12.47 4.04 -10.06
C PRO A 162 13.95 3.96 -10.44
N VAL A 163 14.24 3.34 -11.58
CA VAL A 163 15.58 3.32 -12.17
C VAL A 163 15.93 4.69 -12.76
N SER A 164 17.12 5.17 -12.44
CA SER A 164 17.66 6.51 -12.71
C SER A 164 17.97 6.80 -14.18
N SER A 165 18.28 5.77 -14.98
CA SER A 165 18.66 5.86 -16.39
C SER A 165 17.50 5.59 -17.36
N ALA A 166 16.37 5.10 -16.84
CA ALA A 166 15.21 4.78 -17.66
C ALA A 166 14.45 6.06 -18.03
N THR A 167 14.13 6.20 -19.31
CA THR A 167 13.40 7.35 -19.88
C THR A 167 12.17 6.93 -20.68
N SER A 168 11.93 5.63 -20.80
CA SER A 168 10.79 5.01 -21.46
C SER A 168 10.45 3.68 -20.79
N GLY A 169 9.24 3.16 -21.06
CA GLY A 169 8.75 1.92 -20.47
C GLY A 169 8.24 2.09 -19.03
N THR A 170 7.92 0.98 -18.38
CA THR A 170 7.34 0.97 -17.03
C THR A 170 8.31 1.59 -16.02
N ALA A 171 7.80 2.53 -15.22
CA ALA A 171 8.48 3.09 -14.06
C ALA A 171 8.35 2.17 -12.84
N ALA A 172 8.85 0.95 -12.97
CA ALA A 172 8.81 -0.04 -11.91
C ALA A 172 9.74 0.35 -10.75
N LEU A 173 9.40 -0.07 -9.53
CA LEU A 173 10.20 0.23 -8.33
C LEU A 173 11.14 -0.92 -7.99
N HIS A 174 12.41 -0.57 -7.83
CA HIS A 174 13.52 -1.45 -7.50
C HIS A 174 14.07 -1.09 -6.12
N CYS A 175 14.80 -2.01 -5.49
CA CYS A 175 15.46 -1.75 -4.22
C CYS A 175 16.58 -0.70 -4.36
N VAL A 176 16.66 0.28 -3.46
CA VAL A 176 17.71 1.35 -3.46
C VAL A 176 19.14 0.82 -3.33
N ASN A 177 19.32 -0.44 -2.90
CA ASN A 177 20.66 -1.02 -2.84
C ASN A 177 21.29 -1.17 -4.24
N ASP A 178 20.48 -1.11 -5.31
CA ASP A 178 20.97 -0.92 -6.66
C ASP A 178 21.40 0.57 -6.84
N PRO A 179 22.67 0.84 -7.22
CA PRO A 179 23.18 2.21 -7.36
C PRO A 179 22.47 3.02 -8.45
N HIS A 180 21.69 2.37 -9.31
CA HIS A 180 20.90 3.02 -10.34
C HIS A 180 19.48 3.33 -9.90
N VAL A 181 19.10 3.12 -8.65
CA VAL A 181 17.77 3.44 -8.14
C VAL A 181 17.74 4.81 -7.46
N VAL A 182 16.72 5.60 -7.78
CA VAL A 182 16.52 6.95 -7.26
C VAL A 182 15.14 7.09 -6.63
N GLY A 183 14.91 8.18 -5.91
CA GLY A 183 13.58 8.52 -5.41
C GLY A 183 12.73 9.24 -6.45
N PHE A 184 11.48 9.49 -6.10
CA PHE A 184 10.67 10.50 -6.77
C PHE A 184 10.85 11.87 -6.10
N ASN A 185 10.47 12.93 -6.82
CA ASN A 185 10.25 14.27 -6.31
C ASN A 185 8.92 14.82 -6.87
N ILE A 186 8.39 15.83 -6.19
CA ILE A 186 7.13 16.53 -6.53
C ILE A 186 7.43 18.02 -6.66
#